data_AF-A0AAV2G666-F1
#
_entry.id   AF-A0AAV2G666-F1
#
_cell.length_a   1.000
_cell.length_b   1.000
_cell.length_c   1.000
_cell.angle_alpha   90.00
_cell.angle_beta   90.00
_cell.angle_gamma   90.00
#
_symmetry.space_group_name_H-M   'P 1'
#
loop_
_entity.id
_entity.type
_entity.pdbx_description
1 polymer ?
#
loop_
_entity_poly.entity_id
_entity_poly.type
_entity_poly.pdbx_seq_one_letter_code
_entity_poly.pdbx_strand_id
1 'polypeptide(L)'
;MADVRGEVQVITFGGKDSSLASSSVHAIATGQAHLRIDSLALGRLATQFPPPQSVKRCRIPISKTLTLIESRASLVVLANKLLRHPSPLNIRPVLPNQIVDALNLDSGRAVSLEVEVTEEEGLFVENSCADLCGVSALIDHEAALLATTMDAVAALSCEALKGNDTAFNSTDAGDGLVDEDEIGVASAMKVLLSGSKMVGKIPIEAISDIPEVHGELRQFVKSVHSMTRVRLNSAVKPVHGGEMKERKAVASKLGPVFALRNVGASSLSRAKLNVEALGIESCRTGLLTLFE
;
A
#
# COMPACT_ATOMS: atom_id res chain seq x y z
N MET A 1 6.07 33.18 -13.10
CA MET A 1 6.49 31.78 -13.30
C MET A 1 5.24 30.98 -13.55
N ALA A 2 5.14 30.34 -14.71
CA ALA A 2 3.93 29.66 -15.17
C ALA A 2 3.61 28.46 -14.27
N ASP A 3 2.35 28.36 -13.89
CA ASP A 3 1.74 27.25 -13.15
C ASP A 3 1.77 26.00 -14.04
N VAL A 4 2.76 25.13 -13.85
CA VAL A 4 2.75 23.78 -14.42
C VAL A 4 1.80 22.95 -13.56
N ARG A 5 0.49 23.23 -13.66
CA ARG A 5 -0.53 22.25 -13.30
C ARG A 5 -0.44 21.14 -14.33
N GLY A 6 0.33 20.10 -14.02
CA GLY A 6 0.17 18.81 -14.70
C GLY A 6 -1.31 18.43 -14.68
N GLU A 7 -1.83 17.91 -15.79
CA GLU A 7 -3.19 17.37 -15.86
C GLU A 7 -3.39 16.40 -14.68
N VAL A 8 -4.30 16.72 -13.77
CA VAL A 8 -4.55 15.85 -12.62
C VAL A 8 -5.18 14.57 -13.14
N GLN A 9 -4.52 13.44 -12.89
CA GLN A 9 -4.98 12.14 -13.36
C GLN A 9 -6.41 11.88 -12.88
N VAL A 10 -7.28 11.37 -13.76
CA VAL A 10 -8.67 11.00 -13.38
C VAL A 10 -8.79 9.48 -13.36
N ILE A 11 -9.24 8.94 -12.24
CA ILE A 11 -9.46 7.51 -12.03
C ILE A 11 -10.97 7.25 -11.96
N THR A 12 -11.48 6.32 -12.77
CA THR A 12 -12.91 6.00 -12.86
C THR A 12 -13.24 4.67 -12.17
N PHE A 13 -14.28 4.65 -11.31
CA PHE A 13 -14.74 3.46 -10.59
C PHE A 13 -16.08 2.92 -11.09
N GLY A 14 -16.29 1.62 -10.92
CA GLY A 14 -17.61 0.98 -11.04
C GLY A 14 -17.94 0.39 -12.42
N GLY A 15 -17.04 0.52 -13.39
CA GLY A 15 -17.14 -0.14 -14.69
C GLY A 15 -17.15 -1.67 -14.57
N LYS A 16 -17.74 -2.35 -15.56
CA LYS A 16 -18.00 -3.81 -15.56
C LYS A 16 -16.73 -4.67 -15.35
N ASP A 17 -15.57 -4.13 -15.74
CA ASP A 17 -14.25 -4.75 -15.58
C ASP A 17 -13.28 -3.87 -14.77
N SER A 18 -13.78 -2.85 -14.08
CA SER A 18 -12.93 -1.99 -13.26
C SER A 18 -12.53 -2.70 -11.96
N SER A 19 -11.24 -2.73 -11.66
CA SER A 19 -10.72 -3.16 -10.37
C SER A 19 -9.96 -2.02 -9.72
N LEU A 20 -10.19 -1.85 -8.42
CA LEU A 20 -9.49 -0.85 -7.62
C LEU A 20 -8.12 -1.43 -7.24
N ALA A 21 -7.06 -0.75 -7.66
CA ALA A 21 -5.68 -1.07 -7.31
C ALA A 21 -5.16 -0.18 -6.17
N SER A 22 -4.21 -0.68 -5.40
CA SER A 22 -3.58 0.03 -4.28
C SER A 22 -2.89 1.34 -4.70
N SER A 23 -2.26 1.36 -5.88
CA SER A 23 -1.67 2.58 -6.45
C SER A 23 -2.72 3.66 -6.76
N SER A 24 -3.90 3.27 -7.24
CA SER A 24 -5.01 4.21 -7.47
C SER A 24 -5.54 4.77 -6.15
N VAL A 25 -5.65 3.93 -5.10
CA VAL A 25 -6.03 4.39 -3.76
C VAL A 25 -5.02 5.39 -3.23
N HIS A 26 -3.72 5.08 -3.32
CA HIS A 26 -2.64 5.97 -2.89
C HIS A 26 -2.70 7.30 -3.65
N ALA A 27 -2.77 7.29 -4.98
CA ALA A 27 -2.81 8.51 -5.79
C ALA A 27 -4.00 9.41 -5.47
N ILE A 28 -5.20 8.85 -5.22
CA ILE A 28 -6.35 9.65 -4.80
C ILE A 28 -6.15 10.15 -3.37
N ALA A 29 -5.69 9.29 -2.46
CA ALA A 29 -5.49 9.65 -1.05
C ALA A 29 -4.47 10.77 -0.85
N THR A 30 -3.42 10.83 -1.68
CA THR A 30 -2.41 11.90 -1.68
C THR A 30 -2.78 13.11 -2.53
N GLY A 31 -3.93 13.09 -3.20
CA GLY A 31 -4.41 14.19 -4.05
C GLY A 31 -3.71 14.30 -5.41
N GLN A 32 -2.97 13.27 -5.82
CA GLN A 32 -2.35 13.16 -7.14
C GLN A 32 -3.37 12.80 -8.25
N ALA A 33 -4.54 12.26 -7.87
CA ALA A 33 -5.61 11.89 -8.79
C ALA A 33 -6.99 12.31 -8.28
N HIS A 34 -7.87 12.68 -9.22
CA HIS A 34 -9.30 12.86 -8.98
C HIS A 34 -10.05 11.55 -9.19
N LEU A 35 -11.14 11.38 -8.45
CA LEU A 35 -12.02 10.24 -8.54
C LEU A 35 -13.29 10.59 -9.35
N ARG A 36 -13.70 9.67 -10.23
CA ARG A 36 -14.95 9.74 -10.98
C ARG A 36 -15.71 8.42 -10.89
N ILE A 37 -17.04 8.49 -10.85
CA ILE A 37 -17.91 7.30 -10.90
C ILE A 37 -18.37 7.07 -12.34
N ASP A 38 -18.32 5.81 -12.78
CA ASP A 38 -18.90 5.37 -14.05
C ASP A 38 -20.42 5.54 -14.05
N SER A 39 -20.96 6.14 -15.12
CA SER A 39 -22.39 6.46 -15.20
C SER A 39 -23.28 5.21 -15.18
N LEU A 40 -22.82 4.07 -15.71
CA LEU A 40 -23.54 2.80 -15.65
C LEU A 40 -23.56 2.26 -14.22
N ALA A 41 -22.47 2.46 -13.47
CA ALA A 41 -22.41 2.07 -12.07
C ALA A 41 -23.45 2.82 -11.23
N LEU A 42 -23.57 4.12 -11.45
CA LEU A 42 -24.55 4.97 -10.77
C LEU A 42 -25.98 4.65 -11.23
N GLY A 43 -26.18 4.37 -12.53
CA GLY A 43 -27.47 3.98 -13.08
C GLY A 43 -28.04 2.71 -12.44
N ARG A 44 -27.19 1.72 -12.14
CA ARG A 44 -27.59 0.50 -11.42
C ARG A 44 -28.16 0.79 -10.03
N LEU A 45 -27.65 1.80 -9.33
CA LEU A 45 -28.15 2.21 -8.02
C LEU A 45 -29.49 2.96 -8.16
N ALA A 46 -29.63 3.82 -9.17
CA ALA A 46 -30.83 4.63 -9.39
C ALA A 46 -32.08 3.79 -9.73
N THR A 47 -31.91 2.66 -10.43
CA THR A 47 -33.03 1.77 -10.81
C THR A 47 -33.61 0.95 -9.65
N GLN A 48 -33.01 1.03 -8.45
CA GLN A 48 -33.35 0.17 -7.32
C GLN A 48 -34.27 0.83 -6.28
N PHE A 49 -34.74 2.07 -6.48
CA PHE A 49 -35.44 2.86 -5.45
C PHE A 49 -36.96 2.63 -5.33
N PRO A 50 -37.46 2.19 -4.16
CA PRO A 50 -38.86 2.35 -3.72
C PRO A 50 -39.03 3.66 -2.90
N PRO A 51 -40.23 4.00 -2.36
CA PRO A 51 -40.60 5.35 -1.88
C PRO A 51 -39.83 5.79 -0.61
N PRO A 52 -39.94 7.06 -0.13
CA PRO A 52 -38.89 7.70 0.66
C PRO A 52 -38.66 7.01 2.00
N GLN A 53 -37.42 6.55 2.20
CA GLN A 53 -36.93 5.99 3.46
C GLN A 53 -36.61 7.10 4.46
N SER A 54 -36.78 6.83 5.76
CA SER A 54 -36.36 7.75 6.81
C SER A 54 -34.83 7.87 6.81
N VAL A 55 -34.34 9.09 6.67
CA VAL A 55 -32.91 9.39 6.65
C VAL A 55 -32.51 9.96 8.01
N LYS A 56 -31.37 9.54 8.53
CA LYS A 56 -30.78 10.09 9.75
C LYS A 56 -29.42 10.70 9.41
N ARG A 57 -29.10 11.86 10.00
CA ARG A 57 -27.76 12.43 9.86
C ARG A 57 -26.77 11.55 10.60
N CYS A 58 -25.78 11.01 9.89
CA CYS A 58 -24.74 10.19 10.48
C CYS A 58 -23.37 10.76 10.11
N ARG A 59 -22.41 10.64 11.04
CA ARG A 59 -21.01 10.83 10.68
C ARG A 59 -20.49 9.48 10.25
N ILE A 60 -19.94 9.39 9.04
CA ILE A 60 -19.23 8.17 8.63
C ILE A 60 -18.16 7.91 9.70
N PRO A 61 -18.16 6.74 10.37
CA PRO A 61 -17.25 6.44 11.45
C PRO A 61 -15.84 6.21 10.90
N ILE A 62 -15.15 7.29 10.54
CA ILE A 62 -13.72 7.29 10.29
C ILE A 62 -13.06 7.40 11.66
N SER A 63 -12.22 6.43 12.00
CA SER A 63 -11.52 6.45 13.30
C SER A 63 -10.73 7.75 13.43
N LYS A 64 -10.87 8.42 14.58
CA LYS A 64 -10.13 9.66 14.90
C LYS A 64 -8.61 9.45 14.98
N THR A 65 -8.16 8.19 15.01
CA THR A 65 -6.75 7.82 15.04
C THR A 65 -6.11 7.82 13.65
N LEU A 66 -6.91 7.86 12.58
CA LEU A 66 -6.38 7.85 11.22
C LEU A 66 -5.84 9.22 10.84
N THR A 67 -4.70 9.21 10.15
CA THR A 67 -4.16 10.37 9.45
C THR A 67 -5.12 10.83 8.34
N LEU A 68 -4.85 12.01 7.79
CA LEU A 68 -5.63 12.54 6.66
C LEU A 68 -5.58 11.59 5.45
N ILE A 69 -4.39 11.09 5.10
CA ILE A 69 -4.19 10.21 3.94
C ILE A 69 -4.91 8.88 4.16
N GLU A 70 -4.82 8.30 5.36
CA GLU A 70 -5.55 7.06 5.70
C GLU A 70 -7.06 7.26 5.68
N SER A 71 -7.55 8.41 6.17
CA SER A 71 -8.97 8.76 6.12
C SER A 71 -9.47 8.88 4.68
N ARG A 72 -8.69 9.53 3.80
CA ARG A 72 -9.00 9.63 2.37
C ARG A 72 -8.99 8.26 1.70
N ALA A 73 -7.97 7.43 1.95
CA ALA A 73 -7.90 6.07 1.43
C ALA A 73 -9.13 5.24 1.86
N SER A 74 -9.55 5.37 3.11
CA SER A 74 -10.74 4.70 3.65
C SER A 74 -12.02 5.08 2.88
N LEU A 75 -12.19 6.37 2.57
CA LEU A 75 -13.33 6.84 1.80
C LEU A 75 -13.30 6.40 0.33
N VAL A 76 -12.12 6.33 -0.29
CA VAL A 76 -11.95 5.78 -1.64
C VAL A 76 -12.44 4.33 -1.68
N VAL A 77 -12.03 3.52 -0.70
CA VAL A 77 -12.46 2.12 -0.61
C VAL A 77 -13.95 2.01 -0.33
N LEU A 78 -14.48 2.84 0.57
CA LEU A 78 -15.91 2.86 0.87
C LEU A 78 -16.75 3.16 -0.38
N ALA A 79 -16.37 4.20 -1.15
CA ALA A 79 -17.03 4.54 -2.41
C ALA A 79 -17.02 3.35 -3.39
N ASN A 80 -15.88 2.66 -3.54
CA ASN A 80 -15.80 1.50 -4.41
C ASN A 80 -16.68 0.34 -3.91
N LYS A 81 -16.70 0.06 -2.60
CA LYS A 81 -17.52 -1.01 -2.03
C LYS A 81 -19.02 -0.73 -2.19
N LEU A 82 -19.46 0.53 -2.03
CA LEU A 82 -20.85 0.95 -2.27
C LEU A 82 -21.30 0.65 -3.71
N LEU A 83 -20.43 0.89 -4.70
CA LEU A 83 -20.72 0.65 -6.11
C LEU A 83 -20.74 -0.84 -6.50
N ARG A 84 -20.13 -1.70 -5.68
CA ARG A 84 -19.95 -3.14 -5.96
C ARG A 84 -20.90 -4.04 -5.19
N HIS A 85 -21.77 -3.47 -4.38
CA HIS A 85 -22.66 -4.26 -3.55
C HIS A 85 -23.69 -5.04 -4.40
N PRO A 86 -23.79 -6.38 -4.27
CA PRO A 86 -24.83 -7.17 -4.93
C PRO A 86 -26.16 -6.97 -4.22
N SER A 87 -27.19 -6.55 -4.97
CA SER A 87 -28.61 -6.37 -4.55
C SER A 87 -29.05 -7.33 -3.41
N PRO A 88 -29.64 -6.81 -2.30
CA PRO A 88 -30.78 -5.88 -2.33
C PRO A 88 -30.72 -4.66 -1.38
N LEU A 89 -29.54 -4.17 -1.00
CA LEU A 89 -29.43 -2.95 -0.18
C LEU A 89 -29.76 -1.70 -1.00
N ASN A 90 -30.70 -0.87 -0.53
CA ASN A 90 -31.15 0.35 -1.21
C ASN A 90 -30.14 1.50 -1.05
N ILE A 91 -28.90 1.30 -1.54
CA ILE A 91 -27.86 2.33 -1.47
C ILE A 91 -28.21 3.46 -2.43
N ARG A 92 -28.35 4.69 -1.90
CA ARG A 92 -28.67 5.86 -2.73
C ARG A 92 -27.48 6.28 -3.57
N PRO A 93 -27.69 6.65 -4.85
CA PRO A 93 -26.66 7.26 -5.69
C PRO A 93 -26.03 8.52 -5.08
N VAL A 94 -26.76 9.22 -4.19
CA VAL A 94 -26.28 10.45 -3.55
C VAL A 94 -25.07 10.21 -2.63
N LEU A 95 -25.04 9.06 -1.93
CA LEU A 95 -24.00 8.75 -0.96
C LEU A 95 -22.61 8.58 -1.61
N PRO A 96 -22.41 7.73 -2.63
CA PRO A 96 -21.10 7.62 -3.28
C PRO A 96 -20.71 8.91 -4.00
N ASN A 97 -21.67 9.69 -4.55
CA ASN A 97 -21.36 11.00 -5.14
C ASN A 97 -20.83 11.99 -4.08
N GLN A 98 -21.46 12.10 -2.92
CA GLN A 98 -21.00 12.97 -1.84
C GLN A 98 -19.60 12.61 -1.33
N ILE A 99 -19.28 11.31 -1.26
CA ILE A 99 -17.94 10.83 -0.91
C ILE A 99 -16.92 11.27 -1.97
N VAL A 100 -17.25 11.12 -3.26
CA VAL A 100 -16.38 11.51 -4.37
C VAL A 100 -16.15 13.01 -4.42
N ASP A 101 -17.22 13.80 -4.24
CA ASP A 101 -17.12 15.26 -4.19
C ASP A 101 -16.19 15.69 -3.06
N ALA A 102 -16.33 15.10 -1.87
CA ALA A 102 -15.45 15.41 -0.75
C ALA A 102 -13.98 15.01 -0.99
N LEU A 103 -13.73 13.86 -1.65
CA LEU A 103 -12.38 13.43 -2.01
C LEU A 103 -11.71 14.37 -3.03
N ASN A 104 -12.49 14.93 -3.94
CA ASN A 104 -12.02 15.81 -5.01
C ASN A 104 -11.89 17.29 -4.57
N LEU A 105 -12.72 17.75 -3.64
CA LEU A 105 -12.75 19.15 -3.19
C LEU A 105 -11.57 19.52 -2.28
N ASP A 106 -11.07 18.59 -1.46
CA ASP A 106 -10.18 18.94 -0.36
C ASP A 106 -8.99 17.97 -0.25
N SER A 107 -7.92 18.23 -1.02
CA SER A 107 -6.66 17.47 -0.95
C SER A 107 -5.84 17.75 0.31
N GLY A 108 -6.26 18.70 1.17
CA GLY A 108 -5.43 19.21 2.28
C GLY A 108 -6.08 19.39 3.66
N ARG A 109 -7.40 19.19 3.84
CA ARG A 109 -8.06 19.33 5.16
C ARG A 109 -8.67 18.02 5.66
N ALA A 110 -8.80 17.93 6.99
CA ALA A 110 -9.41 16.81 7.71
C ALA A 110 -10.75 16.40 7.07
N VAL A 111 -10.83 15.18 6.53
CA VAL A 111 -12.06 14.69 5.91
C VAL A 111 -13.02 14.24 7.00
N SER A 112 -13.76 15.18 7.59
CA SER A 112 -14.94 14.86 8.37
C SER A 112 -16.15 14.96 7.45
N LEU A 113 -16.59 13.81 6.93
CA LEU A 113 -17.76 13.74 6.06
C LEU A 113 -19.02 13.52 6.91
N GLU A 114 -19.82 14.57 7.07
CA GLU A 114 -21.18 14.43 7.59
C GLU A 114 -22.12 14.10 6.43
N VAL A 115 -22.72 12.90 6.46
CA VAL A 115 -23.64 12.47 5.41
C VAL A 115 -24.95 12.01 6.03
N GLU A 116 -26.06 12.35 5.39
CA GLU A 116 -27.34 11.78 5.76
C GLU A 116 -27.42 10.38 5.18
N VAL A 117 -27.55 9.37 6.04
CA VAL A 117 -27.60 7.94 5.66
C VAL A 117 -28.91 7.30 6.12
N THR A 118 -29.37 6.29 5.39
CA THR A 118 -30.44 5.40 5.86
C THR A 118 -29.88 4.40 6.87
N GLU A 119 -30.74 3.69 7.61
CA GLU A 119 -30.28 2.65 8.55
C GLU A 119 -29.50 1.54 7.83
N GLU A 120 -29.95 1.17 6.62
CA GLU A 120 -29.28 0.22 5.73
C GLU A 120 -27.88 0.70 5.29
N GLU A 121 -27.77 1.96 4.87
CA GLU A 121 -26.50 2.58 4.47
C GLU A 121 -25.54 2.68 5.68
N GLY A 122 -26.05 3.06 6.86
CA GLY A 122 -25.25 3.12 8.08
C GLY A 122 -24.66 1.75 8.45
N LEU A 123 -25.49 0.70 8.45
CA LEU A 123 -25.03 -0.66 8.72
C LEU A 123 -24.02 -1.15 7.68
N PHE A 124 -24.21 -0.80 6.39
CA PHE A 124 -23.25 -1.12 5.35
C PHE A 124 -21.89 -0.46 5.62
N VAL A 125 -21.88 0.83 5.96
CA VAL A 125 -20.67 1.60 6.24
C VAL A 125 -19.90 0.98 7.40
N GLU A 126 -20.59 0.65 8.49
CA GLU A 126 -19.99 0.03 9.68
C GLU A 126 -19.36 -1.33 9.36
N ASN A 127 -20.05 -2.18 8.59
CA ASN A 127 -19.56 -3.53 8.24
C ASN A 127 -18.55 -3.55 7.08
N SER A 128 -18.27 -2.42 6.44
CA SER A 128 -17.46 -2.37 5.23
C SER A 128 -15.96 -2.63 5.45
N CYS A 129 -15.46 -2.48 6.69
CA CYS A 129 -14.02 -2.47 7.01
C CYS A 129 -13.20 -1.54 6.09
N ALA A 130 -13.81 -0.46 5.58
CA ALA A 130 -13.18 0.42 4.61
C ALA A 130 -11.93 1.12 5.18
N ASP A 131 -11.95 1.40 6.48
CA ASP A 131 -10.80 1.89 7.27
C ASP A 131 -9.57 1.01 7.09
N LEU A 132 -9.71 -0.26 7.47
CA LEU A 132 -8.62 -1.22 7.47
C LEU A 132 -8.17 -1.58 6.06
N CYS A 133 -9.12 -1.67 5.12
CA CYS A 133 -8.80 -1.89 3.70
C CYS A 133 -8.07 -0.70 3.07
N GLY A 134 -8.45 0.53 3.44
CA GLY A 134 -7.78 1.76 2.99
C GLY A 134 -6.33 1.81 3.47
N VAL A 135 -6.11 1.60 4.77
CA VAL A 135 -4.74 1.51 5.34
C VAL A 135 -3.94 0.37 4.69
N SER A 136 -4.54 -0.80 4.51
CA SER A 136 -3.87 -1.95 3.86
C SER A 136 -3.46 -1.64 2.41
N ALA A 137 -4.23 -0.83 1.70
CA ALA A 137 -3.90 -0.38 0.35
C ALA A 137 -2.72 0.60 0.32
N LEU A 138 -2.63 1.50 1.30
CA LEU A 138 -1.46 2.36 1.45
C LEU A 138 -0.22 1.52 1.77
N ILE A 139 -0.30 0.60 2.73
CA ILE A 139 0.80 -0.30 3.08
C ILE A 139 1.24 -1.14 1.88
N ASP A 140 0.31 -1.71 1.11
CA ASP A 140 0.62 -2.49 -0.09
C ASP A 140 1.42 -1.67 -1.11
N HIS A 141 0.97 -0.45 -1.40
CA HIS A 141 1.64 0.43 -2.35
C HIS A 141 3.05 0.81 -1.87
N GLU A 142 3.17 1.27 -0.63
CA GLU A 142 4.44 1.72 -0.05
C GLU A 142 5.43 0.58 0.14
N ALA A 143 4.97 -0.61 0.57
CA ALA A 143 5.85 -1.76 0.77
C ALA A 143 6.43 -2.27 -0.56
N ALA A 144 5.65 -2.21 -1.65
CA ALA A 144 6.15 -2.54 -3.00
C ALA A 144 7.25 -1.56 -3.47
N LEU A 145 7.07 -0.26 -3.22
CA LEU A 145 8.09 0.76 -3.51
C LEU A 145 9.33 0.62 -2.61
N LEU A 146 9.12 0.29 -1.34
CA LEU A 146 10.21 0.06 -0.40
C LEU A 146 11.06 -1.13 -0.84
N ALA A 147 10.46 -2.27 -1.22
CA ALA A 147 11.20 -3.45 -1.63
C ALA A 147 12.15 -3.18 -2.81
N THR A 148 11.69 -2.47 -3.84
CA THR A 148 12.53 -2.12 -5.00
C THR A 148 13.62 -1.10 -4.64
N THR A 149 13.29 -0.12 -3.81
CA THR A 149 14.25 0.89 -3.33
C THR A 149 15.33 0.26 -2.47
N MET A 150 14.97 -0.70 -1.62
CA MET A 150 15.89 -1.39 -0.73
C MET A 150 16.94 -2.19 -1.51
N ASP A 151 16.55 -2.88 -2.59
CA ASP A 151 17.50 -3.59 -3.46
C ASP A 151 18.51 -2.62 -4.10
N ALA A 152 18.04 -1.48 -4.60
CA ALA A 152 18.92 -0.46 -5.17
C ALA A 152 19.90 0.11 -4.13
N VAL A 153 19.43 0.44 -2.92
CA VAL A 153 20.27 0.94 -1.82
C VAL A 153 21.29 -0.12 -1.36
N ALA A 154 20.88 -1.39 -1.35
CA ALA A 154 21.77 -2.50 -1.01
C ALA A 154 22.85 -2.71 -2.08
N ALA A 155 22.52 -2.57 -3.36
CA ALA A 155 23.50 -2.63 -4.45
C ALA A 155 24.54 -1.50 -4.33
N LEU A 156 24.10 -0.25 -4.10
CA LEU A 156 25.00 0.88 -3.86
C LEU A 156 25.92 0.65 -2.65
N SER A 157 25.38 0.05 -1.59
CA SER A 157 26.16 -0.30 -0.40
C SER A 157 27.20 -1.38 -0.70
N CYS A 158 26.85 -2.38 -1.52
CA CYS A 158 27.80 -3.41 -1.96
C CYS A 158 28.97 -2.80 -2.72
N GLU A 159 28.69 -1.88 -3.66
CA GLU A 159 29.73 -1.15 -4.40
C GLU A 159 30.61 -0.30 -3.50
N ALA A 160 30.01 0.49 -2.61
CA ALA A 160 30.73 1.39 -1.70
C ALA A 160 31.68 0.62 -0.77
N LEU A 161 31.24 -0.55 -0.28
CA LEU A 161 32.03 -1.41 0.60
C LEU A 161 33.01 -2.32 -0.15
N LYS A 162 33.03 -2.32 -1.49
CA LYS A 162 33.75 -3.31 -2.30
C LYS A 162 33.39 -4.75 -1.88
N GLY A 163 32.12 -4.95 -1.55
CA GLY A 163 31.55 -6.20 -1.08
C GLY A 163 31.69 -7.31 -2.12
N ASN A 164 31.73 -8.55 -1.64
CA ASN A 164 31.74 -9.75 -2.48
C ASN A 164 30.34 -10.02 -3.05
N ASP A 165 30.22 -10.07 -4.38
CA ASP A 165 28.96 -10.33 -5.09
C ASP A 165 28.65 -11.82 -5.30
N THR A 166 29.51 -12.74 -4.85
CA THR A 166 29.26 -14.17 -5.06
C THR A 166 27.98 -14.67 -4.40
N ALA A 167 27.49 -13.97 -3.36
CA ALA A 167 26.21 -14.25 -2.73
C ALA A 167 25.00 -14.09 -3.69
N PHE A 168 25.16 -13.34 -4.79
CA PHE A 168 24.11 -13.10 -5.78
C PHE A 168 24.16 -14.06 -6.98
N ASN A 169 25.03 -15.07 -6.92
CA ASN A 169 25.11 -16.13 -7.95
C ASN A 169 24.22 -17.33 -7.63
N SER A 170 23.36 -17.26 -6.61
CA SER A 170 22.38 -18.29 -6.36
C SER A 170 21.45 -18.44 -7.56
N THR A 171 21.19 -19.70 -7.93
CA THR A 171 20.32 -20.08 -9.04
C THR A 171 19.36 -21.14 -8.54
N ASP A 172 18.11 -21.07 -8.99
CA ASP A 172 17.14 -22.13 -8.74
C ASP A 172 17.66 -23.45 -9.35
N ALA A 173 17.89 -24.44 -8.49
CA ALA A 173 18.34 -25.77 -8.88
C ALA A 173 17.20 -26.62 -9.48
N GLY A 174 15.95 -26.13 -9.42
CA GLY A 174 14.75 -26.82 -9.90
C GLY A 174 14.30 -27.97 -8.99
N ASP A 175 14.88 -28.09 -7.79
CA ASP A 175 14.53 -29.10 -6.78
C ASP A 175 13.44 -28.61 -5.80
N GLY A 176 13.07 -27.34 -5.89
CA GLY A 176 12.07 -26.71 -5.02
C GLY A 176 12.50 -26.53 -3.57
N LEU A 177 13.80 -26.68 -3.26
CA LEU A 177 14.35 -26.50 -1.92
C LEU A 177 14.81 -25.07 -1.63
N VAL A 178 14.80 -24.21 -2.66
CA VAL A 178 15.27 -22.83 -2.57
C VAL A 178 14.09 -21.86 -2.58
N ASP A 179 14.19 -20.81 -1.78
CA ASP A 179 13.20 -19.75 -1.72
C ASP A 179 13.20 -18.92 -3.01
N GLU A 180 12.08 -18.95 -3.76
CA GLU A 180 11.95 -18.22 -5.02
C GLU A 180 12.13 -16.70 -4.85
N ASP A 181 11.74 -16.15 -3.69
CA ASP A 181 11.89 -14.73 -3.41
C ASP A 181 13.35 -14.36 -3.16
N GLU A 182 14.11 -15.21 -2.47
CA GLU A 182 15.55 -15.06 -2.28
C GLU A 182 16.30 -15.10 -3.63
N ILE A 183 16.01 -16.10 -4.47
CA ILE A 183 16.58 -16.20 -5.83
C ILE A 183 16.20 -14.97 -6.67
N GLY A 184 14.96 -14.50 -6.53
CA GLY A 184 14.51 -13.28 -7.18
C GLY A 184 15.30 -12.04 -6.75
N VAL A 185 15.72 -11.95 -5.49
CA VAL A 185 16.58 -10.86 -5.00
C VAL A 185 17.99 -11.01 -5.55
N ALA A 186 18.59 -12.19 -5.44
CA ALA A 186 19.93 -12.44 -5.95
C ALA A 186 20.06 -12.10 -7.44
N SER A 187 19.07 -12.50 -8.25
CA SER A 187 18.99 -12.14 -9.67
C SER A 187 18.89 -10.62 -9.89
N ALA A 188 18.05 -9.92 -9.11
CA ALA A 188 17.93 -8.46 -9.20
C ALA A 188 19.24 -7.75 -8.81
N MET A 189 19.90 -8.19 -7.73
CA MET A 189 21.18 -7.67 -7.29
C MET A 189 22.26 -7.86 -8.37
N LYS A 190 22.30 -9.03 -9.01
CA LYS A 190 23.21 -9.31 -10.12
C LYS A 190 22.98 -8.38 -11.32
N VAL A 191 21.72 -8.06 -11.63
CA VAL A 191 21.38 -7.09 -12.68
C VAL A 191 21.84 -5.68 -12.29
N LEU A 192 21.57 -5.24 -11.06
CA LEU A 192 21.95 -3.91 -10.56
C LEU A 192 23.47 -3.69 -10.53
N LEU A 193 24.23 -4.73 -10.19
CA LEU A 193 25.70 -4.68 -10.08
C LEU A 193 26.42 -5.00 -11.40
N SER A 194 25.67 -5.37 -12.45
CA SER A 194 26.25 -5.78 -13.72
C SER A 194 27.10 -4.68 -14.34
N GLY A 195 28.37 -4.99 -14.63
CA GLY A 195 29.34 -4.06 -15.22
C GLY A 195 29.98 -3.08 -14.22
N SER A 196 29.61 -3.14 -12.94
CA SER A 196 30.26 -2.33 -11.91
C SER A 196 31.74 -2.71 -11.73
N LYS A 197 32.60 -1.70 -11.61
CA LYS A 197 34.03 -1.87 -11.26
C LYS A 197 34.29 -1.65 -9.75
N MET A 198 33.24 -1.36 -9.00
CA MET A 198 33.32 -0.98 -7.58
C MET A 198 33.12 -2.17 -6.65
N VAL A 199 32.38 -3.19 -7.10
CA VAL A 199 32.24 -4.48 -6.41
C VAL A 199 33.62 -5.13 -6.25
N GLY A 200 33.82 -5.83 -5.12
CA GLY A 200 35.09 -6.43 -4.77
C GLY A 200 34.96 -7.87 -4.33
N LYS A 201 35.83 -8.28 -3.40
CA LYS A 201 35.87 -9.64 -2.84
C LYS A 201 35.85 -9.62 -1.31
N ILE A 202 35.47 -8.49 -0.71
CA ILE A 202 35.45 -8.36 0.75
C ILE A 202 34.23 -9.13 1.27
N PRO A 203 34.41 -10.18 2.09
CA PRO A 203 33.29 -10.90 2.67
C PRO A 203 32.66 -10.04 3.77
N ILE A 204 31.41 -9.61 3.55
CA ILE A 204 30.66 -8.79 4.49
C ILE A 204 29.30 -9.45 4.69
N GLU A 205 29.01 -9.85 5.93
CA GLU A 205 27.77 -10.55 6.32
C GLU A 205 26.52 -9.75 5.89
N ALA A 206 26.49 -8.45 6.18
CA ALA A 206 25.38 -7.57 5.79
C ALA A 206 25.17 -7.43 4.26
N ILE A 207 26.12 -7.90 3.43
CA ILE A 207 26.01 -8.02 1.98
C ILE A 207 25.60 -9.43 1.58
N SER A 208 26.17 -10.48 2.20
CA SER A 208 25.81 -11.87 1.88
C SER A 208 24.36 -12.20 2.24
N ASP A 209 23.81 -11.56 3.28
CA ASP A 209 22.47 -11.84 3.79
C ASP A 209 21.36 -11.08 3.05
N ILE A 210 21.73 -10.22 2.08
CA ILE A 210 20.76 -9.44 1.30
C ILE A 210 19.68 -10.33 0.66
N PRO A 211 20.02 -11.44 -0.03
CA PRO A 211 19.01 -12.28 -0.68
C PRO A 211 17.95 -12.78 0.29
N GLU A 212 18.36 -13.32 1.44
CA GLU A 212 17.46 -13.87 2.45
C GLU A 212 16.57 -12.76 3.06
N VAL A 213 17.19 -11.70 3.58
CA VAL A 213 16.47 -10.62 4.28
C VAL A 213 15.52 -9.87 3.36
N HIS A 214 15.92 -9.58 2.13
CA HIS A 214 15.05 -8.90 1.17
C HIS A 214 14.03 -9.88 0.55
N GLY A 215 14.33 -11.18 0.51
CA GLY A 215 13.41 -12.24 0.13
C GLY A 215 12.20 -12.29 1.07
N GLU A 216 12.45 -12.27 2.39
CA GLU A 216 11.39 -12.15 3.40
C GLU A 216 10.51 -10.91 3.18
N LEU A 217 11.12 -9.77 2.84
CA LEU A 217 10.37 -8.55 2.53
C LEU A 217 9.49 -8.73 1.28
N ARG A 218 9.99 -9.38 0.22
CA ARG A 218 9.21 -9.64 -0.99
C ARG A 218 8.04 -10.58 -0.71
N GLN A 219 8.22 -11.60 0.13
CA GLN A 219 7.13 -12.48 0.58
C GLN A 219 6.06 -11.70 1.34
N PHE A 220 6.47 -10.82 2.26
CA PHE A 220 5.56 -9.92 2.96
C PHE A 220 4.76 -9.06 1.97
N VAL A 221 5.44 -8.40 1.02
CA VAL A 221 4.81 -7.59 -0.02
C VAL A 221 3.82 -8.41 -0.84
N LYS A 222 4.18 -9.59 -1.34
CA LYS A 222 3.28 -10.48 -2.09
C LYS A 222 2.05 -10.87 -1.29
N SER A 223 2.23 -11.19 0.00
CA SER A 223 1.15 -11.58 0.90
C SER A 223 0.16 -10.43 1.15
N VAL A 224 0.68 -9.22 1.41
CA VAL A 224 -0.13 -8.01 1.57
C VAL A 224 -0.83 -7.67 0.26
N HIS A 225 -0.13 -7.69 -0.86
CA HIS A 225 -0.68 -7.40 -2.19
C HIS A 225 -1.86 -8.31 -2.55
N SER A 226 -1.67 -9.62 -2.40
CA SER A 226 -2.70 -10.62 -2.67
C SER A 226 -3.96 -10.38 -1.83
N MET A 227 -3.78 -10.14 -0.52
CA MET A 227 -4.88 -9.83 0.38
C MET A 227 -5.59 -8.54 -0.01
N THR A 228 -4.84 -7.45 -0.12
CA THR A 228 -5.36 -6.10 -0.38
C THR A 228 -6.14 -6.06 -1.69
N ARG A 229 -5.59 -6.64 -2.77
CA ARG A 229 -6.27 -6.73 -4.07
C ARG A 229 -7.64 -7.38 -3.97
N VAL A 230 -7.76 -8.48 -3.22
CA VAL A 230 -9.05 -9.15 -3.01
C VAL A 230 -10.01 -8.26 -2.20
N ARG A 231 -9.54 -7.68 -1.10
CA ARG A 231 -10.34 -6.86 -0.18
C ARG A 231 -10.89 -5.59 -0.79
N LEU A 232 -10.07 -4.89 -1.57
CA LEU A 232 -10.46 -3.69 -2.31
C LEU A 232 -11.63 -3.98 -3.26
N ASN A 233 -11.73 -5.22 -3.71
CA ASN A 233 -12.62 -5.63 -4.80
C ASN A 233 -13.69 -6.65 -4.35
N SER A 234 -13.81 -6.97 -3.06
CA SER A 234 -14.85 -7.87 -2.56
C SER A 234 -16.12 -7.11 -2.18
N ALA A 235 -17.28 -7.73 -2.40
CA ALA A 235 -18.54 -7.23 -1.86
C ALA A 235 -18.59 -7.32 -0.32
N VAL A 236 -19.25 -6.36 0.32
CA VAL A 236 -19.52 -6.41 1.76
C VAL A 236 -20.55 -7.51 2.04
N LYS A 237 -20.30 -8.34 3.06
CA LYS A 237 -21.20 -9.43 3.44
C LYS A 237 -22.13 -8.97 4.57
N PRO A 238 -23.46 -9.11 4.45
CA PRO A 238 -24.42 -8.52 5.38
C PRO A 238 -24.65 -9.31 6.71
N VAL A 239 -23.63 -9.97 7.30
CA VAL A 239 -23.86 -10.91 8.42
C VAL A 239 -23.16 -10.50 9.73
N HIS A 240 -23.90 -10.61 10.84
CA HIS A 240 -23.39 -10.53 12.22
C HIS A 240 -22.16 -11.43 12.39
N GLY A 241 -20.98 -10.83 12.62
CA GLY A 241 -19.70 -11.53 12.81
C GLY A 241 -18.75 -11.54 11.60
N GLY A 242 -19.16 -11.01 10.44
CA GLY A 242 -18.31 -10.88 9.26
C GLY A 242 -17.13 -9.91 9.46
N GLU A 243 -17.41 -8.76 10.10
CA GLU A 243 -16.42 -7.70 10.36
C GLU A 243 -15.24 -8.21 11.20
N MET A 244 -15.50 -8.92 12.31
CA MET A 244 -14.44 -9.42 13.18
C MET A 244 -13.56 -10.47 12.48
N LYS A 245 -14.15 -11.30 11.61
CA LYS A 245 -13.41 -12.26 10.79
C LYS A 245 -12.55 -11.55 9.74
N GLU A 246 -13.09 -10.51 9.12
CA GLU A 246 -12.41 -9.69 8.12
C GLU A 246 -11.23 -8.92 8.75
N ARG A 247 -11.43 -8.30 9.92
CA ARG A 247 -10.37 -7.63 10.69
C ARG A 247 -9.27 -8.61 11.12
N LYS A 248 -9.63 -9.77 11.68
CA LYS A 248 -8.65 -10.81 12.06
C LYS A 248 -7.80 -11.28 10.88
N ALA A 249 -8.41 -11.45 9.71
CA ALA A 249 -7.70 -11.89 8.51
C ALA A 249 -6.79 -10.81 7.89
N VAL A 250 -7.05 -9.52 8.12
CA VAL A 250 -6.04 -8.48 7.79
C VAL A 250 -4.94 -8.49 8.83
N ALA A 251 -5.29 -8.52 10.11
CA ALA A 251 -4.31 -8.48 11.19
C ALA A 251 -3.28 -9.62 11.08
N SER A 252 -3.70 -10.82 10.69
CA SER A 252 -2.77 -11.95 10.47
C SER A 252 -1.83 -11.76 9.28
N LYS A 253 -2.23 -10.98 8.28
CA LYS A 253 -1.44 -10.70 7.06
C LYS A 253 -0.55 -9.47 7.19
N LEU A 254 -0.92 -8.52 8.04
CA LEU A 254 -0.06 -7.40 8.46
C LEU A 254 0.88 -7.78 9.62
N GLY A 255 0.67 -8.95 10.23
CA GLY A 255 1.51 -9.53 11.29
C GLY A 255 3.01 -9.71 10.98
N PRO A 256 3.47 -9.89 9.72
CA PRO A 256 4.91 -10.04 9.42
C PRO A 256 5.72 -8.73 9.48
N VAL A 257 5.51 -7.90 10.51
CA VAL A 257 6.30 -6.69 10.79
C VAL A 257 7.80 -7.01 10.98
N PHE A 258 8.13 -8.26 11.27
CA PHE A 258 9.52 -8.72 11.41
C PHE A 258 10.33 -8.55 10.12
N ALA A 259 9.76 -8.79 8.93
CA ALA A 259 10.49 -8.58 7.67
C ALA A 259 10.91 -7.11 7.49
N LEU A 260 10.03 -6.16 7.84
CA LEU A 260 10.35 -4.73 7.84
C LEU A 260 11.43 -4.36 8.87
N ARG A 261 11.40 -5.01 10.04
CA ARG A 261 12.44 -4.82 11.06
C ARG A 261 13.79 -5.37 10.59
N ASN A 262 13.80 -6.56 9.99
CA ASN A 262 15.00 -7.25 9.51
C ASN A 262 15.66 -6.45 8.40
N VAL A 263 14.88 -6.00 7.39
CA VAL A 263 15.40 -5.17 6.31
C VAL A 263 15.93 -3.82 6.82
N GLY A 264 15.25 -3.22 7.81
CA GLY A 264 15.70 -1.99 8.46
C GLY A 264 17.03 -2.17 9.22
N ALA A 265 17.16 -3.24 10.00
CA ALA A 265 18.38 -3.57 10.72
C ALA A 265 19.55 -3.88 9.78
N SER A 266 19.28 -4.66 8.72
CA SER A 266 20.26 -4.99 7.68
C SER A 266 20.73 -3.73 6.94
N SER A 267 19.81 -2.83 6.57
CA SER A 267 20.13 -1.53 5.95
C SER A 267 20.98 -0.65 6.87
N LEU A 268 20.59 -0.53 8.14
CA LEU A 268 21.32 0.24 9.14
C LEU A 268 22.74 -0.29 9.35
N SER A 269 22.91 -1.61 9.37
CA SER A 269 24.24 -2.25 9.45
C SER A 269 25.13 -1.85 8.28
N ARG A 270 24.61 -1.95 7.04
CA ARG A 270 25.34 -1.50 5.84
C ARG A 270 25.65 0.00 5.88
N ALA A 271 24.73 0.83 6.35
CA ALA A 271 24.95 2.27 6.48
C ALA A 271 26.10 2.59 7.45
N LYS A 272 26.16 1.93 8.60
CA LYS A 272 27.28 2.09 9.57
C LYS A 272 28.62 1.68 8.96
N LEU A 273 28.67 0.52 8.31
CA LEU A 273 29.87 0.05 7.60
C LEU A 273 30.32 1.02 6.52
N ASN A 274 29.38 1.60 5.76
CA ASN A 274 29.69 2.59 4.73
C ASN A 274 30.34 3.83 5.33
N VAL A 275 29.84 4.31 6.48
CA VAL A 275 30.40 5.46 7.18
C VAL A 275 31.78 5.15 7.75
N GLU A 276 31.98 3.96 8.31
CA GLU A 276 33.29 3.51 8.80
C GLU A 276 34.33 3.35 7.69
N ALA A 277 33.90 2.97 6.49
CA ALA A 277 34.75 2.87 5.30
C ALA A 277 35.16 4.24 4.72
N LEU A 278 34.59 5.36 5.18
CA LEU A 278 34.97 6.70 4.75
C LEU A 278 36.35 7.07 5.29
N GLY A 279 37.29 7.36 4.38
CA GLY A 279 38.62 7.86 4.75
C GLY A 279 38.67 9.33 5.21
N ILE A 280 37.53 10.02 5.28
CA ILE A 280 37.43 11.43 5.67
C ILE A 280 36.84 11.51 7.08
N GLU A 281 37.71 11.66 8.08
CA GLU A 281 37.33 11.68 9.50
C GLU A 281 36.26 12.73 9.83
N SER A 282 36.32 13.94 9.24
CA SER A 282 35.30 14.97 9.49
C SER A 282 33.89 14.59 9.00
N CYS A 283 33.80 13.92 7.85
CA CYS A 283 32.53 13.39 7.34
C CYS A 283 32.07 12.19 8.16
N ARG A 284 33.01 11.34 8.59
CA ARG A 284 32.74 10.17 9.42
C ARG A 284 32.15 10.56 10.77
N THR A 285 32.78 11.48 11.50
CA THR A 285 32.29 11.92 12.83
C THR A 285 30.90 12.56 12.73
N GLY A 286 30.65 13.41 11.73
CA GLY A 286 29.34 14.06 11.55
C GLY A 286 28.21 13.11 11.12
N LEU A 287 28.53 12.03 10.42
CA LEU A 287 27.54 11.01 10.03
C LEU A 287 27.29 9.99 11.14
N LEU A 288 28.32 9.63 11.93
CA LEU A 288 28.16 8.70 13.05
C LEU A 288 27.19 9.23 14.12
N THR A 289 27.18 10.54 14.37
CA THR A 289 26.23 11.17 15.31
C THR A 289 24.76 11.06 14.88
N LEU A 290 24.46 10.67 13.63
CA LEU A 290 23.08 10.42 13.17
C LEU A 290 22.58 9.01 13.54
N PHE A 291 23.46 8.14 14.03
CA PHE A 291 23.16 6.75 14.37
C PHE A 291 23.20 6.43 15.87
N GLU A 292 23.48 7.43 16.70
CA GLU A 292 23.36 7.43 18.17
C GLU A 292 21.96 7.88 18.60
#